data_AF-A0A2W6ZAC2-F1
#
_entry.id   AF-A0A2W6ZAC2-F1
#
_cell.length_a   1.000
_cell.length_b   1.000
_cell.length_c   1.000
_cell.angle_alpha   90.00
_cell.angle_beta   90.00
_cell.angle_gamma   90.00
#
_symmetry.space_group_name_H-M   'P 1'
#
loop_
_entity.id
_entity.type
_entity.pdbx_description
1 polymer ?
#
loop_
_entity_poly.entity_id
_entity_poly.type
_entity_poly.pdbx_seq_one_letter_code
_entity_poly.pdbx_strand_id
1 'polypeptide(L)'
;MSFSDVGNLMCLPFDEVEPGEPTDVHEYLIQAAANQLGPEGRNWIPVIVKETAPDQYQVIGNSFVYAVAAEAGLAEVWCIIADDLPETVAISRSLAQEVLPKTNLSTASREEISAAVDYVLHQPATPLKGVSHASLVARLDEAPRQYWKNLQPITKLGCRITGGKKLKALEEVFYLTPEPMPEVITDRKILETLTTQQLKDMAKKRDVKGFSKLKKADLVELLAAA
;
A
#
# COMPACT_ATOMS: atom_id res chain seq x y z
N MET A 1 -14.64 33.60 4.25
CA MET A 1 -14.41 32.46 5.14
C MET A 1 -15.51 31.47 4.83
N SER A 2 -15.22 30.34 4.16
CA SER A 2 -16.23 29.28 4.05
C SER A 2 -16.21 28.53 5.38
N PHE A 3 -17.35 28.50 6.08
CA PHE A 3 -17.54 27.57 7.17
C PHE A 3 -17.67 26.20 6.53
N SER A 4 -16.58 25.44 6.55
CA SER A 4 -16.58 24.04 6.14
C SER A 4 -16.90 23.23 7.38
N ASP A 5 -17.81 22.27 7.28
CA ASP A 5 -18.09 21.34 8.37
C ASP A 5 -17.02 20.25 8.52
N VAL A 6 -16.02 20.22 7.63
CA VAL A 6 -14.88 19.30 7.71
C VAL A 6 -14.20 19.37 9.08
N GLY A 7 -14.09 18.23 9.74
CA GLY A 7 -13.55 18.04 11.08
C GLY A 7 -14.59 18.13 12.20
N ASN A 8 -15.82 18.54 11.92
CA ASN A 8 -16.88 18.62 12.92
C ASN A 8 -17.41 17.23 13.28
N LEU A 9 -17.59 17.00 14.59
CA LEU A 9 -18.38 15.89 15.11
C LEU A 9 -19.85 16.28 15.09
N MET A 10 -20.68 15.53 14.38
CA MET A 10 -22.11 15.79 14.19
C MET A 10 -22.94 14.54 14.49
N CYS A 11 -24.12 14.71 15.07
CA CYS A 11 -25.13 13.66 15.18
C CYS A 11 -26.06 13.84 13.98
N LEU A 12 -26.00 12.92 13.03
CA LEU A 12 -26.73 13.00 11.76
C LEU A 12 -27.90 12.01 11.77
N PRO A 13 -29.07 12.35 11.21
CA PRO A 13 -30.11 11.38 10.90
C PRO A 13 -29.54 10.20 10.10
N PHE A 14 -29.85 8.98 10.51
CA PHE A 14 -29.25 7.79 9.90
C PHE A 14 -29.65 7.63 8.42
N ASP A 15 -30.86 8.07 8.05
CA ASP A 15 -31.38 8.06 6.68
C ASP A 15 -30.74 9.09 5.75
N GLU A 16 -29.98 10.04 6.29
CA GLU A 16 -29.15 10.99 5.53
C GLU A 16 -27.73 10.45 5.26
N VAL A 17 -27.38 9.28 5.81
CA VAL A 17 -26.04 8.67 5.68
C VAL A 17 -26.09 7.41 4.83
N GLU A 18 -25.64 7.53 3.59
CA GLU A 18 -25.51 6.41 2.67
C GLU A 18 -24.33 5.49 3.03
N PRO A 19 -24.48 4.18 2.83
CA PRO A 19 -23.39 3.24 3.00
C PRO A 19 -22.29 3.50 1.96
N GLY A 20 -21.04 3.37 2.40
CA GLY A 20 -19.87 3.34 1.54
C GLY A 20 -19.47 1.92 1.16
N GLU A 21 -18.15 1.65 1.14
CA GLU A 21 -17.66 0.28 1.02
C GLU A 21 -18.07 -0.56 2.24
N PRO A 22 -18.60 -1.78 2.04
CA PRO A 22 -19.02 -2.64 3.14
C PRO A 22 -17.82 -3.09 3.97
N THR A 23 -18.09 -3.44 5.23
CA THR A 23 -17.08 -4.06 6.10
C THR A 23 -16.92 -5.55 5.79
N ASP A 24 -15.69 -6.05 5.80
CA ASP A 24 -15.38 -7.49 5.71
C ASP A 24 -15.54 -8.21 7.07
N VAL A 25 -15.95 -7.49 8.12
CA VAL A 25 -16.16 -8.06 9.45
C VAL A 25 -17.33 -9.05 9.42
N HIS A 26 -17.14 -10.20 10.06
CA HIS A 26 -18.14 -11.27 10.10
C HIS A 26 -19.45 -10.82 10.79
N GLU A 27 -20.60 -11.20 10.21
CA GLU A 27 -21.95 -10.80 10.65
C GLU A 27 -22.22 -11.03 12.14
N TYR A 28 -21.77 -12.16 12.70
CA TYR A 28 -21.84 -12.41 14.14
C TYR A 28 -21.32 -11.24 15.01
N LEU A 29 -20.19 -10.63 14.63
CA LEU A 29 -19.61 -9.51 15.39
C LEU A 29 -20.47 -8.24 15.27
N ILE A 30 -21.07 -8.01 14.10
CA ILE A 30 -21.98 -6.89 13.86
C ILE A 30 -23.23 -7.06 14.74
N GLN A 31 -23.89 -8.21 14.67
CA GLN A 31 -25.09 -8.52 15.47
C GLN A 31 -24.80 -8.47 16.99
N ALA A 32 -23.69 -9.07 17.43
CA ALA A 32 -23.33 -9.08 18.84
C ALA A 32 -23.03 -7.67 19.39
N ALA A 33 -22.41 -6.81 18.58
CA ALA A 33 -22.16 -5.42 18.96
C ALA A 33 -23.45 -4.58 18.90
N ALA A 34 -24.29 -4.77 17.89
CA ALA A 34 -25.58 -4.09 17.74
C ALA A 34 -26.51 -4.38 18.93
N ASN A 35 -26.56 -5.63 19.38
CA ASN A 35 -27.31 -6.03 20.58
C ASN A 35 -26.82 -5.34 21.87
N GLN A 36 -25.52 -5.05 21.97
CA GLN A 36 -24.96 -4.30 23.10
C GLN A 36 -25.23 -2.80 22.99
N LEU A 37 -25.22 -2.26 21.78
CA LEU A 37 -25.51 -0.86 21.50
C LEU A 37 -26.98 -0.53 21.76
N GLY A 38 -27.89 -1.33 21.20
CA GLY A 38 -29.34 -1.13 21.25
C GLY A 38 -29.81 0.09 20.45
N PRO A 39 -31.14 0.24 20.23
CA PRO A 39 -31.71 1.30 19.40
C PRO A 39 -31.60 2.70 20.02
N GLU A 40 -31.48 2.78 21.35
CA GLU A 40 -31.26 4.03 22.10
C GLU A 40 -29.76 4.29 22.36
N GLY A 41 -28.91 3.46 21.78
CA GLY A 41 -27.46 3.50 21.95
C GLY A 41 -26.82 4.71 21.28
N ARG A 42 -25.54 4.93 21.59
CA ARG A 42 -24.70 5.92 20.91
C ARG A 42 -23.41 5.28 20.46
N ASN A 43 -23.06 5.45 19.20
CA ASN A 43 -21.75 5.04 18.71
C ASN A 43 -20.68 6.03 19.23
N TRP A 44 -20.02 5.64 20.33
CA TRP A 44 -18.93 6.44 20.91
C TRP A 44 -17.68 6.51 20.03
N ILE A 45 -17.59 5.62 19.04
CA ILE A 45 -16.64 5.72 17.93
C ILE A 45 -17.43 6.30 16.74
N PRO A 46 -17.05 7.47 16.21
CA PRO A 46 -17.80 8.09 15.12
C PRO A 46 -17.55 7.40 13.78
N VAL A 47 -18.55 7.46 12.89
CA VAL A 47 -18.40 7.11 11.48
C VAL A 47 -17.74 8.27 10.75
N ILE A 48 -16.82 8.00 9.82
CA ILE A 48 -16.22 9.07 9.02
C ILE A 48 -17.02 9.19 7.72
N VAL A 49 -17.54 10.38 7.43
CA VAL A 49 -18.40 10.61 6.28
C VAL A 49 -17.92 11.80 5.46
N LYS A 50 -18.21 11.79 4.16
CA LYS A 50 -18.12 12.96 3.29
C LYS A 50 -19.51 13.47 2.94
N GLU A 51 -19.64 14.77 2.72
CA GLU A 51 -20.87 15.35 2.17
C GLU A 51 -20.91 15.11 0.65
N THR A 52 -22.05 14.63 0.15
CA THR A 52 -22.28 14.34 -1.28
C THR A 52 -23.27 15.32 -1.92
N ALA A 53 -24.19 15.84 -1.11
CA ALA A 53 -25.12 16.93 -1.41
C ALA A 53 -25.54 17.58 -0.07
N PRO A 54 -26.24 18.73 -0.06
CA PRO A 54 -26.73 19.34 1.17
C PRO A 54 -27.52 18.34 2.01
N ASP A 55 -27.11 18.17 3.27
CA ASP A 55 -27.70 17.23 4.24
C ASP A 55 -27.70 15.77 3.75
N GLN A 56 -26.73 15.39 2.90
CA GLN A 56 -26.57 14.01 2.40
C GLN A 56 -25.11 13.58 2.47
N TYR A 57 -24.86 12.46 3.13
CA TYR A 57 -23.52 12.02 3.47
C TYR A 57 -23.26 10.59 3.01
N GLN A 58 -22.00 10.25 2.82
CA GLN A 58 -21.56 8.90 2.50
C GLN A 58 -20.42 8.47 3.40
N VAL A 59 -20.49 7.23 3.91
CA VAL A 59 -19.42 6.64 4.71
C VAL A 59 -18.13 6.48 3.91
N ILE A 60 -17.01 6.93 4.47
CA ILE A 60 -15.67 6.75 3.91
C ILE A 60 -14.68 6.06 4.87
N GLY A 61 -15.10 5.77 6.11
CA GLY A 61 -14.33 5.00 7.08
C GLY A 61 -15.15 4.67 8.33
N ASN A 62 -14.69 3.67 9.09
CA ASN A 62 -15.43 3.03 10.18
C ASN A 62 -16.74 2.37 9.72
N SER A 63 -16.73 1.69 8.57
CA SER A 63 -17.86 0.92 8.01
C SER A 63 -18.38 -0.16 8.98
N PHE A 64 -17.54 -0.71 9.87
CA PHE A 64 -18.01 -1.61 10.93
C PHE A 64 -18.98 -0.92 11.88
N VAL A 65 -18.67 0.31 12.31
CA VAL A 65 -19.54 1.10 13.20
C VAL A 65 -20.85 1.43 12.50
N TYR A 66 -20.79 1.84 11.23
CA TYR A 66 -22.00 2.08 10.43
C TYR A 66 -22.89 0.83 10.36
N ALA A 67 -22.32 -0.33 10.06
CA ALA A 67 -23.07 -1.59 9.98
C ALA A 67 -23.71 -1.96 11.32
N VAL A 68 -23.00 -1.73 12.45
CA VAL A 68 -23.54 -1.94 13.79
C VAL A 68 -24.67 -0.97 14.11
N ALA A 69 -24.56 0.31 13.74
CA ALA A 69 -25.61 1.30 13.93
C ALA A 69 -26.88 0.97 13.12
N ALA A 70 -26.70 0.52 11.87
CA ALA A 70 -27.78 0.05 11.00
C ALA A 70 -28.51 -1.15 11.64
N GLU A 71 -27.76 -2.17 12.05
CA GLU A 71 -28.30 -3.38 12.67
C GLU A 71 -28.99 -3.10 14.01
N ALA A 72 -28.47 -2.14 14.79
CA ALA A 72 -29.08 -1.70 16.04
C ALA A 72 -30.37 -0.87 15.85
N GLY A 73 -30.65 -0.42 14.62
CA GLY A 73 -31.80 0.41 14.30
C GLY A 73 -31.69 1.83 14.87
N LEU A 74 -30.49 2.40 14.91
CA LEU A 74 -30.30 3.79 15.36
C LEU A 74 -31.03 4.77 14.44
N ALA A 75 -31.72 5.74 15.03
CA ALA A 75 -32.33 6.85 14.29
C ALA A 75 -31.30 7.92 13.87
N GLU A 76 -30.22 8.06 14.65
CA GLU A 76 -29.15 9.03 14.41
C GLU A 76 -27.79 8.37 14.66
N VAL A 77 -26.75 8.85 13.98
CA VAL A 77 -25.38 8.34 14.10
C VAL A 77 -24.38 9.48 14.29
N TRP A 78 -23.46 9.30 15.23
CA TRP A 78 -22.36 10.24 15.43
C TRP A 78 -21.31 10.07 14.34
N CYS A 79 -21.01 11.16 13.65
CA CYS A 79 -20.16 11.21 12.47
C CYS A 79 -19.12 12.31 12.58
N ILE A 80 -17.95 12.12 11.96
CA ILE A 80 -17.00 13.20 11.66
C ILE A 80 -17.10 13.49 10.17
N ILE A 81 -17.34 14.75 9.81
CA ILE A 81 -17.36 15.17 8.41
C ILE A 81 -15.92 15.32 7.91
N ALA A 82 -15.64 14.78 6.73
CA ALA A 82 -14.35 14.81 6.07
C ALA A 82 -14.47 15.37 4.65
N ASP A 83 -13.35 15.82 4.08
CA ASP A 83 -13.31 16.18 2.67
C ASP A 83 -13.34 14.94 1.76
N ASP A 84 -13.70 15.14 0.49
CA ASP A 84 -13.74 14.09 -0.53
C ASP A 84 -12.41 13.96 -1.28
N LEU A 85 -11.29 14.00 -0.56
CA LEU A 85 -9.98 13.70 -1.15
C LEU A 85 -9.70 12.20 -1.08
N PRO A 86 -9.18 11.58 -2.14
CA PRO A 86 -8.80 10.16 -2.12
C PRO A 86 -7.82 9.79 -1.00
N GLU A 87 -6.94 10.73 -0.61
CA GLU A 87 -6.02 10.56 0.51
C GLU A 87 -6.75 10.49 1.86
N THR A 88 -7.76 11.33 2.06
CA THR A 88 -8.58 11.33 3.27
C THR A 88 -9.34 10.03 3.44
N VAL A 89 -9.90 9.50 2.34
CA VAL A 89 -10.53 8.17 2.32
C VAL A 89 -9.52 7.09 2.70
N ALA A 90 -8.34 7.08 2.05
CA ALA A 90 -7.31 6.07 2.32
C ALA A 90 -6.82 6.10 3.77
N ILE A 91 -6.53 7.29 4.32
CA ILE A 91 -6.05 7.45 5.70
C ILE A 91 -7.14 7.05 6.69
N SER A 92 -8.38 7.51 6.50
CA SER A 92 -9.52 7.19 7.38
C SER A 92 -9.71 5.68 7.52
N ARG A 93 -9.68 4.96 6.40
CA ARG A 93 -9.81 3.49 6.39
C ARG A 93 -8.61 2.79 7.01
N SER A 94 -7.41 3.35 6.86
CA SER A 94 -6.21 2.78 7.48
C SER A 94 -6.21 2.97 9.00
N LEU A 95 -6.63 4.13 9.49
CA LEU A 95 -6.80 4.40 10.92
C LEU A 95 -7.92 3.53 11.53
N ALA A 96 -8.98 3.26 10.77
CA ALA A 96 -10.05 2.33 11.12
C ALA A 96 -9.62 0.85 11.07
N GLN A 97 -8.39 0.56 10.63
CA GLN A 97 -7.87 -0.80 10.39
C GLN A 97 -8.68 -1.63 9.38
N GLU A 98 -9.42 -0.96 8.50
CA GLU A 98 -10.17 -1.62 7.41
C GLU A 98 -9.27 -1.98 6.24
N VAL A 99 -8.25 -1.14 6.01
CA VAL A 99 -7.28 -1.33 4.93
C VAL A 99 -5.89 -1.27 5.50
N LEU A 100 -5.10 -2.31 5.20
CA LEU A 100 -3.70 -2.37 5.54
C LEU A 100 -2.92 -1.26 4.79
N PRO A 101 -2.24 -0.33 5.50
CA PRO A 101 -1.41 0.68 4.84
C PRO A 101 -0.26 0.00 4.12
N LYS A 102 0.07 0.53 2.93
CA LYS A 102 1.19 0.04 2.12
C LYS A 102 2.35 1.02 2.14
N THR A 103 3.55 0.49 2.07
CA THR A 103 4.80 1.24 1.99
C THR A 103 5.25 1.36 0.53
N ASN A 104 5.65 2.56 0.10
CA ASN A 104 6.23 2.74 -1.23
C ASN A 104 7.64 2.17 -1.30
N LEU A 105 7.79 0.95 -1.79
CA LEU A 105 9.09 0.32 -1.91
C LEU A 105 10.00 1.05 -2.90
N SER A 106 9.54 1.97 -3.75
CA SER A 106 10.47 2.76 -4.59
C SER A 106 11.31 3.73 -3.77
N THR A 107 10.76 4.30 -2.70
CA THR A 107 11.34 5.42 -1.95
C THR A 107 11.54 5.16 -0.46
N ALA A 108 10.98 4.05 0.06
CA ALA A 108 10.98 3.73 1.48
C ALA A 108 12.38 3.75 2.13
N SER A 109 12.50 4.17 3.37
CA SER A 109 13.74 4.02 4.13
C SER A 109 13.98 2.55 4.51
N ARG A 110 15.20 2.24 4.97
CA ARG A 110 15.53 0.90 5.48
C ARG A 110 14.65 0.52 6.68
N GLU A 111 14.33 1.48 7.54
CA GLU A 111 13.46 1.30 8.71
C GLU A 111 12.03 0.97 8.28
N GLU A 112 11.49 1.68 7.28
CA GLU A 112 10.15 1.40 6.72
C GLU A 112 10.10 0.01 6.08
N ILE A 113 11.12 -0.36 5.30
CA ILE A 113 11.26 -1.72 4.74
C ILE A 113 11.30 -2.75 5.87
N SER A 114 12.08 -2.48 6.92
CA SER A 114 12.22 -3.38 8.06
C SER A 114 10.90 -3.62 8.79
N ALA A 115 10.12 -2.57 9.04
CA ALA A 115 8.83 -2.65 9.71
C ALA A 115 7.81 -3.45 8.88
N ALA A 116 7.71 -3.17 7.59
CA ALA A 116 6.80 -3.89 6.70
C ALA A 116 7.18 -5.38 6.57
N VAL A 117 8.48 -5.69 6.44
CA VAL A 117 8.96 -7.09 6.41
C VAL A 117 8.68 -7.81 7.73
N ASP A 118 8.88 -7.12 8.86
CA ASP A 118 8.62 -7.68 10.19
C ASP A 118 7.15 -8.04 10.36
N TYR A 119 6.24 -7.14 9.98
CA TYR A 119 4.80 -7.38 10.00
C TYR A 119 4.41 -8.64 9.20
N VAL A 120 4.87 -8.77 7.96
CA VAL A 120 4.55 -9.93 7.11
C VAL A 120 5.10 -11.23 7.68
N LEU A 121 6.28 -11.21 8.30
CA LEU A 121 6.90 -12.40 8.89
C LEU A 121 6.20 -12.88 10.17
N HIS A 122 5.52 -11.98 10.90
CA HIS A 122 4.84 -12.32 12.15
C HIS A 122 3.35 -12.62 11.99
N GLN A 123 2.81 -12.60 10.77
CA GLN A 123 1.42 -13.01 10.54
C GLN A 123 1.20 -14.50 10.87
N PRO A 124 0.08 -14.87 11.54
CA PRO A 124 -0.20 -16.24 11.99
C PRO A 124 -0.16 -17.34 10.91
N ALA A 125 -0.31 -16.98 9.62
CA ALA A 125 -0.27 -17.90 8.48
C ALA A 125 0.72 -17.46 7.38
N THR A 126 1.80 -16.78 7.76
CA THR A 126 2.71 -16.18 6.79
C THR A 126 3.29 -17.19 5.78
N PRO A 127 3.22 -16.92 4.47
CA PRO A 127 3.90 -17.74 3.47
C PRO A 127 5.43 -17.54 3.49
N LEU A 128 5.95 -16.57 4.24
CA LEU A 128 7.37 -16.24 4.34
C LEU A 128 8.11 -17.07 5.41
N LYS A 129 7.52 -18.17 5.90
CA LYS A 129 8.20 -19.06 6.86
C LYS A 129 9.59 -19.47 6.36
N GLY A 130 10.61 -19.26 7.20
CA GLY A 130 12.02 -19.57 6.90
C GLY A 130 12.75 -18.54 6.03
N VAL A 131 12.13 -17.42 5.69
CA VAL A 131 12.80 -16.24 5.13
C VAL A 131 13.47 -15.47 6.27
N SER A 132 14.74 -15.09 6.08
CA SER A 132 15.46 -14.28 7.07
C SER A 132 15.08 -12.81 6.92
N HIS A 133 14.59 -12.21 8.01
CA HIS A 133 14.29 -10.77 8.08
C HIS A 133 15.50 -9.94 7.64
N ALA A 134 16.64 -10.10 8.31
CA ALA A 134 17.87 -9.36 8.02
C ALA A 134 18.32 -9.50 6.56
N SER A 135 18.28 -10.72 6.00
CA SER A 135 18.65 -10.93 4.61
C SER A 135 17.68 -10.29 3.63
N LEU A 136 16.37 -10.30 3.91
CA LEU A 136 15.38 -9.71 3.01
C LEU A 136 15.50 -8.18 3.03
N VAL A 137 15.57 -7.57 4.21
CA VAL A 137 15.70 -6.12 4.38
C VAL A 137 16.96 -5.61 3.67
N ALA A 138 18.12 -6.22 3.91
CA ALA A 138 19.37 -5.81 3.26
C ALA A 138 19.29 -5.90 1.73
N ARG A 139 18.67 -6.96 1.20
CA ARG A 139 18.53 -7.15 -0.25
C ARG A 139 17.57 -6.16 -0.90
N LEU A 140 16.49 -5.79 -0.21
CA LEU A 140 15.56 -4.78 -0.70
C LEU A 140 16.17 -3.37 -0.63
N ASP A 141 16.86 -3.05 0.46
CA ASP A 141 17.52 -1.76 0.67
C ASP A 141 18.61 -1.49 -0.39
N GLU A 142 19.42 -2.51 -0.72
CA GLU A 142 20.51 -2.39 -1.71
C GLU A 142 20.04 -2.42 -3.18
N ALA A 143 18.80 -2.80 -3.43
CA ALA A 143 18.30 -3.01 -4.78
C ALA A 143 17.90 -1.68 -5.46
N PRO A 144 18.01 -1.59 -6.80
CA PRO A 144 17.62 -0.41 -7.56
C PRO A 144 16.09 -0.37 -7.78
N ARG A 145 15.36 -0.38 -6.66
CA ARG A 145 13.90 -0.52 -6.58
C ARG A 145 13.12 0.65 -7.12
N GLN A 146 13.71 1.84 -7.16
CA GLN A 146 13.11 3.04 -7.75
C GLN A 146 12.74 2.86 -9.24
N TYR A 147 13.40 1.95 -9.96
CA TYR A 147 13.12 1.69 -11.38
C TYR A 147 12.24 0.46 -11.62
N TRP A 148 11.79 -0.21 -10.56
CA TRP A 148 11.01 -1.43 -10.71
C TRP A 148 9.58 -1.12 -11.10
N LYS A 149 9.08 -1.83 -12.11
CA LYS A 149 7.68 -1.74 -12.55
C LYS A 149 6.72 -2.60 -11.75
N ASN A 150 7.25 -3.61 -11.07
CA ASN A 150 6.51 -4.57 -10.25
C ASN A 150 7.50 -5.25 -9.28
N LEU A 151 6.98 -6.05 -8.35
CA LEU A 151 7.79 -6.72 -7.33
C LEU A 151 8.47 -8.02 -7.81
N GLN A 152 8.29 -8.45 -9.08
CA GLN A 152 8.94 -9.66 -9.61
C GLN A 152 10.47 -9.70 -9.45
N PRO A 153 11.22 -8.59 -9.53
CA PRO A 153 12.67 -8.58 -9.30
C PRO A 153 13.09 -9.14 -7.94
N ILE A 154 12.23 -9.08 -6.90
CA ILE A 154 12.51 -9.63 -5.57
C ILE A 154 12.86 -11.13 -5.65
N THR A 155 12.23 -11.86 -6.58
CA THR A 155 12.48 -13.30 -6.77
C THR A 155 13.92 -13.63 -7.20
N LYS A 156 14.65 -12.63 -7.70
CA LYS A 156 16.03 -12.78 -8.20
C LYS A 156 17.09 -12.30 -7.20
N LEU A 157 16.69 -11.75 -6.05
CA LEU A 157 17.62 -11.20 -5.06
C LEU A 157 18.27 -12.26 -4.14
N GLY A 158 17.92 -13.53 -4.30
CA GLY A 158 18.46 -14.62 -3.48
C GLY A 158 17.96 -14.63 -2.03
N CYS A 159 16.88 -13.90 -1.71
CA CYS A 159 16.28 -13.80 -0.38
C CYS A 159 15.24 -14.92 -0.07
N ARG A 160 15.30 -16.05 -0.79
CA ARG A 160 14.34 -17.19 -0.67
C ARG A 160 12.86 -16.81 -0.87
N ILE A 161 12.62 -15.68 -1.55
CA ILE A 161 11.31 -15.28 -2.07
C ILE A 161 11.15 -15.90 -3.45
N THR A 162 10.11 -16.71 -3.61
CA THR A 162 9.72 -17.29 -4.90
C THR A 162 8.52 -16.54 -5.45
N GLY A 163 8.26 -16.68 -6.75
CA GLY A 163 6.97 -16.30 -7.32
C GLY A 163 5.80 -16.99 -6.60
N GLY A 164 4.61 -16.41 -6.72
CA GLY A 164 3.40 -16.94 -6.09
C GLY A 164 3.17 -16.38 -4.68
N LYS A 165 2.81 -17.23 -3.72
CA LYS A 165 2.31 -16.82 -2.39
C LYS A 165 3.25 -15.90 -1.61
N LYS A 166 4.56 -16.17 -1.65
CA LYS A 166 5.56 -15.34 -0.96
C LYS A 166 5.64 -13.93 -1.52
N LEU A 167 5.57 -13.80 -2.84
CA LEU A 167 5.58 -12.50 -3.50
C LEU A 167 4.26 -11.76 -3.27
N LYS A 168 3.12 -12.47 -3.34
CA LYS A 168 1.80 -11.88 -3.05
C LYS A 168 1.70 -11.29 -1.65
N ALA A 169 2.26 -11.96 -0.64
CA ALA A 169 2.31 -11.40 0.72
C ALA A 169 3.17 -10.12 0.83
N LEU A 170 4.16 -9.93 -0.05
CA LEU A 170 4.89 -8.67 -0.14
C LEU A 170 4.09 -7.61 -0.92
N GLU A 171 3.29 -7.99 -1.92
CA GLU A 171 2.37 -7.11 -2.66
C GLU A 171 1.23 -6.56 -1.76
N GLU A 172 0.94 -7.24 -0.65
CA GLU A 172 -0.02 -6.77 0.36
C GLU A 172 0.50 -5.55 1.13
N VAL A 173 1.81 -5.47 1.40
CA VAL A 173 2.41 -4.38 2.19
C VAL A 173 3.22 -3.38 1.37
N PHE A 174 3.63 -3.73 0.16
CA PHE A 174 4.45 -2.87 -0.69
C PHE A 174 3.73 -2.50 -1.98
N TYR A 175 3.98 -1.27 -2.42
CA TYR A 175 3.71 -0.81 -3.79
C TYR A 175 4.94 -0.14 -4.39
N LEU A 176 4.89 0.20 -5.68
CA LEU A 176 5.99 0.85 -6.40
C LEU A 176 5.47 2.05 -7.18
N THR A 177 6.24 3.13 -7.18
CA THR A 177 6.13 4.24 -8.12
C THR A 177 7.39 4.24 -8.99
N PRO A 178 7.35 3.67 -10.21
CA PRO A 178 8.54 3.51 -11.02
C PRO A 178 9.03 4.83 -11.59
N GLU A 179 10.30 5.16 -11.38
CA GLU A 179 10.98 6.25 -12.06
C GLU A 179 11.44 5.82 -13.46
N PRO A 180 11.49 6.75 -14.43
CA PRO A 180 12.10 6.47 -15.72
C PRO A 180 13.57 6.11 -15.54
N MET A 181 14.01 5.05 -16.22
CA MET A 181 15.42 4.67 -16.22
C MET A 181 16.27 5.80 -16.82
N PRO A 182 17.39 6.17 -16.19
CA PRO A 182 18.28 7.19 -16.73
C PRO A 182 18.79 6.80 -18.12
N GLU A 183 19.00 7.80 -18.99
CA GLU A 183 19.57 7.56 -20.33
C GLU A 183 21.02 7.05 -20.25
N VAL A 184 21.75 7.51 -19.23
CA VAL A 184 23.13 7.12 -18.94
C VAL A 184 23.18 6.53 -17.54
N ILE A 185 23.45 5.23 -17.47
CA ILE A 185 23.58 4.45 -16.24
C ILE A 185 25.02 3.98 -16.11
N THR A 186 25.77 4.53 -15.18
CA THR A 186 27.15 4.11 -14.87
C THR A 186 27.21 3.22 -13.62
N ASP A 187 26.13 3.18 -12.83
CA ASP A 187 26.06 2.34 -11.64
C ASP A 187 26.11 0.85 -12.02
N ARG A 188 27.18 0.19 -11.58
CA ARG A 188 27.44 -1.24 -11.81
C ARG A 188 26.28 -2.12 -11.34
N LYS A 189 25.69 -1.84 -10.17
CA LYS A 189 24.59 -2.65 -9.63
C LYS A 189 23.36 -2.58 -10.53
N ILE A 190 23.06 -1.40 -11.07
CA ILE A 190 21.95 -1.24 -12.02
C ILE A 190 22.26 -1.98 -13.33
N LEU A 191 23.47 -1.81 -13.86
CA LEU A 191 23.91 -2.47 -15.10
C LEU A 191 23.82 -4.01 -14.99
N GLU A 192 24.15 -4.57 -13.83
CA GLU A 192 24.05 -6.01 -13.56
C GLU A 192 22.59 -6.52 -13.61
N THR A 193 21.60 -5.67 -13.37
CA THR A 193 20.18 -6.05 -13.49
C THR A 193 19.68 -6.13 -14.94
N LEU A 194 20.37 -5.48 -15.89
CA LEU A 194 19.96 -5.40 -17.29
C LEU A 194 20.26 -6.70 -18.06
N THR A 195 19.50 -6.92 -19.14
CA THR A 195 19.78 -7.98 -20.11
C THR A 195 20.96 -7.61 -21.00
N THR A 196 21.62 -8.61 -21.59
CA THR A 196 22.70 -8.39 -22.55
C THR A 196 22.26 -7.49 -23.72
N GLN A 197 21.01 -7.64 -24.19
CA GLN A 197 20.49 -6.80 -25.27
C GLN A 197 20.36 -5.34 -24.84
N GLN A 198 19.80 -5.08 -23.66
CA GLN A 198 19.67 -3.72 -23.12
C GLN A 198 21.04 -3.05 -22.92
N LEU A 199 22.05 -3.78 -22.45
CA LEU A 199 23.41 -3.28 -22.32
C LEU A 199 24.02 -2.94 -23.70
N LYS A 200 23.81 -3.78 -24.71
CA LYS A 200 24.27 -3.51 -26.08
C LYS A 200 23.57 -2.30 -26.70
N ASP A 201 22.26 -2.16 -26.49
CA ASP A 201 21.49 -1.00 -26.97
C ASP A 201 21.97 0.29 -26.31
N MET A 202 22.32 0.23 -25.02
CA MET A 202 22.90 1.36 -24.28
C MET A 202 24.30 1.72 -24.79
N ALA A 203 25.18 0.72 -25.02
CA ALA A 203 26.49 0.94 -25.61
C ALA A 203 26.40 1.59 -26.99
N LYS A 204 25.43 1.14 -27.81
CA LYS A 204 25.14 1.75 -29.13
C LYS A 204 24.68 3.21 -28.99
N LYS A 205 23.78 3.51 -28.05
CA LYS A 205 23.31 4.88 -27.81
C LYS A 205 24.42 5.82 -27.33
N ARG A 206 25.40 5.30 -26.59
CA ARG A 206 26.58 6.05 -26.13
C ARG A 206 27.74 6.09 -27.13
N ASP A 207 27.55 5.58 -28.35
CA ASP A 207 28.60 5.45 -29.38
C ASP A 207 29.88 4.72 -28.90
N VAL A 208 29.72 3.80 -27.94
CA VAL A 208 30.82 2.97 -27.44
C VAL A 208 31.17 1.93 -28.50
N LYS A 209 32.45 1.78 -28.83
CA LYS A 209 32.93 0.83 -29.85
C LYS A 209 33.32 -0.52 -29.22
N GLY A 210 33.29 -1.59 -30.01
CA GLY A 210 33.79 -2.92 -29.61
C GLY A 210 32.83 -3.79 -28.76
N PHE A 211 31.63 -3.31 -28.43
CA PHE A 211 30.69 -3.99 -27.54
C PHE A 211 29.98 -5.24 -28.14
N SER A 212 29.95 -5.38 -29.47
CA SER A 212 29.03 -6.33 -30.13
C SER A 212 29.28 -7.80 -29.77
N LYS A 213 30.53 -8.17 -29.48
CA LYS A 213 30.97 -9.53 -29.13
C LYS A 213 31.17 -9.76 -27.62
N LEU A 214 31.01 -8.72 -26.81
CA LEU A 214 31.26 -8.79 -25.37
C LEU A 214 30.16 -9.60 -24.65
N LYS A 215 30.58 -10.33 -23.61
CA LYS A 215 29.66 -11.02 -22.70
C LYS A 215 29.08 -10.01 -21.72
N LYS A 216 28.05 -10.41 -20.97
CA LYS A 216 27.35 -9.51 -20.04
C LYS A 216 28.31 -8.85 -19.03
N ALA A 217 29.23 -9.59 -18.43
CA ALA A 217 30.19 -9.05 -17.48
C ALA A 217 31.07 -7.95 -18.10
N ASP A 218 31.67 -8.22 -19.26
CA ASP A 218 32.53 -7.25 -19.95
C ASP A 218 31.75 -6.01 -20.41
N LEU A 219 30.48 -6.18 -20.81
CA LEU A 219 29.59 -5.05 -21.15
C LEU A 219 29.31 -4.16 -19.93
N VAL A 220 29.09 -4.75 -18.76
CA VAL A 220 28.90 -4.00 -17.51
C VAL A 220 30.14 -3.19 -17.18
N GLU A 221 31.33 -3.78 -17.27
CA GLU A 221 32.58 -3.08 -16.98
C GLU A 221 32.84 -1.94 -17.97
N LEU A 222 32.61 -2.19 -19.26
CA LEU A 222 32.75 -1.18 -20.31
C LEU A 222 31.81 0.02 -20.08
N LEU A 223 30.56 -0.24 -19.70
CA LEU A 223 29.54 0.80 -19.48
C LEU A 223 29.65 1.50 -18.12
N ALA A 224 30.29 0.86 -17.14
CA ALA A 224 30.59 1.49 -15.85
C ALA A 224 31.81 2.41 -15.94
N ALA A 225 32.72 2.15 -16.89
CA ALA A 225 33.93 2.93 -17.12
C ALA A 225 33.77 4.08 -18.14
N ALA A 226 32.63 4.14 -18.86
CA ALA A 226 32.34 5.11 -19.91
C ALA A 226 31.26 6.11 -19.48
#